data_AF-A0AAW8L0W4-F1
#
_entry.id   AF-A0AAW8L0W4-F1
#
_cell.length_a   1.000
_cell.length_b   1.000
_cell.length_c   1.000
_cell.angle_alpha   90.00
_cell.angle_beta   90.00
_cell.angle_gamma   90.00
#
_symmetry.space_group_name_H-M   'P 1'
#
loop_
_entity.id
_entity.type
_entity.pdbx_description
1 polymer ?
#
loop_
_entity_poly.entity_id
_entity_poly.type
_entity_poly.pdbx_seq_one_letter_code
_entity_poly.pdbx_strand_id
1 'polypeptide(L)'
;RARTRDHMMTFDSRTIDSTGAFMVGELERLDQTMHEPLVDVTWGRDVDLRSDVSIADEISSFSNASFAAAGGASPQGKSWVGKNADAIQGIALDIGKTAQPLTLWANQIGWTIPELESARQSGRPVDALKHSGLILKHNMDTDEQVYIGDEVIGVQGLLNSDKVGATNVNKSWKLATADEMLADVNMILYNAWIASGFAVCPSKLLLPPEQFGLAVTRKVSEAGNISVL
;
A
#
# COMPACT_ATOMS: atom_id res chain seq x y z
N ARG A 1 -11.66 90.48 -28.92
CA ARG A 1 -12.38 89.28 -28.43
C ARG A 1 -11.55 88.07 -28.84
N ALA A 2 -10.93 87.40 -27.86
CA ALA A 2 -9.89 86.38 -28.06
C ALA A 2 -10.47 85.02 -28.45
N ARG A 3 -9.69 84.25 -29.24
CA ARG A 3 -9.95 82.86 -29.62
C ARG A 3 -9.31 81.91 -28.60
N THR A 4 -9.93 80.77 -28.34
CA THR A 4 -9.24 79.51 -28.01
C THR A 4 -10.12 78.32 -28.42
N ARG A 5 -9.59 77.49 -29.30
CA ARG A 5 -9.98 76.08 -29.46
C ARG A 5 -9.44 75.35 -28.23
N ASP A 6 -10.23 74.47 -27.63
CA ASP A 6 -9.63 73.33 -26.94
C ASP A 6 -10.53 72.09 -27.04
N HIS A 7 -9.96 71.05 -27.63
CA HIS A 7 -10.53 69.71 -27.80
C HIS A 7 -10.05 68.90 -26.58
N MET A 8 -10.82 68.90 -25.49
CA MET A 8 -10.49 68.06 -24.34
C MET A 8 -11.07 66.65 -24.58
N MET A 9 -10.23 65.73 -25.05
CA MET A 9 -10.53 64.29 -25.02
C MET A 9 -10.40 63.81 -23.58
N THR A 10 -11.52 63.68 -22.89
CA THR A 10 -11.56 63.10 -21.54
C THR A 10 -11.43 61.59 -21.66
N PHE A 11 -10.28 61.04 -21.26
CA PHE A 11 -10.12 59.59 -21.13
C PHE A 11 -10.92 59.11 -19.91
N ASP A 12 -11.85 58.18 -20.14
CA ASP A 12 -12.61 57.48 -19.11
C ASP A 12 -11.63 56.67 -18.23
N SER A 13 -11.70 56.87 -16.91
CA SER A 13 -10.83 56.20 -15.92
C SER A 13 -10.93 54.67 -15.98
N ARG A 14 -12.00 54.13 -16.56
CA ARG A 14 -12.17 52.69 -16.83
C ARG A 14 -11.25 52.15 -17.93
N THR A 15 -10.82 52.98 -18.87
CA THR A 15 -9.89 52.55 -19.94
C THR A 15 -8.46 52.46 -19.40
N ILE A 16 -8.10 53.32 -18.43
CA ILE A 16 -6.76 53.36 -17.83
C ILE A 16 -6.52 52.13 -16.93
N ASP A 17 -7.55 51.71 -16.18
CA ASP A 17 -7.47 50.55 -15.26
C ASP A 17 -7.42 49.19 -16.02
N SER A 18 -8.02 49.13 -17.22
CA SER A 18 -7.96 47.95 -18.10
C SER A 18 -6.56 47.70 -18.68
N THR A 19 -5.75 48.74 -18.90
CA THR A 19 -4.38 48.61 -19.42
C THR A 19 -3.39 48.10 -18.37
N GLY A 20 -3.61 48.43 -17.09
CA GLY A 20 -2.77 47.95 -15.98
C GLY A 20 -2.99 46.47 -15.65
N ALA A 21 -4.23 45.99 -15.71
CA ALA A 21 -4.56 44.57 -15.52
C ALA A 21 -4.05 43.67 -16.66
N PHE A 22 -4.04 44.18 -17.90
CA PHE A 22 -3.50 43.47 -19.05
C PHE A 22 -1.97 43.24 -18.92
N MET A 23 -1.23 44.24 -18.44
CA MET A 23 0.24 44.15 -18.29
C MET A 23 0.68 43.28 -17.10
N VAL A 24 -0.11 43.20 -16.02
CA VAL A 24 0.18 42.32 -14.87
C VAL A 24 -0.06 40.85 -15.24
N GLY A 25 -1.05 40.56 -16.08
CA GLY A 25 -1.30 39.21 -16.62
C GLY A 25 -0.27 38.72 -17.65
N GLU A 26 0.36 39.62 -18.42
CA GLU A 26 1.46 39.25 -19.34
C GLU A 26 2.82 39.10 -18.63
N LEU A 27 3.01 39.73 -17.47
CA LEU A 27 4.25 39.65 -16.67
C LEU A 27 4.27 38.46 -15.68
N GLU A 28 3.15 37.77 -15.49
CA GLU A 28 3.13 36.47 -14.82
C GLU A 28 3.34 35.34 -15.84
N ARG A 29 4.59 34.88 -15.99
CA ARG A 29 4.82 33.63 -16.71
C ARG A 29 4.41 32.46 -15.82
N LEU A 30 3.19 31.96 -16.01
CA LEU A 30 2.69 30.77 -15.32
C LEU A 30 3.62 29.57 -15.61
N ASP A 31 4.10 28.90 -14.56
CA ASP A 31 4.81 27.63 -14.69
C ASP A 31 3.85 26.59 -15.30
N GLN A 32 4.28 25.97 -16.39
CA GLN A 32 3.52 24.96 -17.12
C GLN A 32 3.72 23.56 -16.54
N THR A 33 4.64 23.41 -15.59
CA THR A 33 4.89 22.14 -14.90
C THR A 33 3.75 21.87 -13.92
N MET A 34 3.05 20.77 -14.14
CA MET A 34 2.01 20.32 -13.22
C MET A 34 2.64 19.47 -12.12
N HIS A 35 2.47 19.88 -10.87
CA HIS A 35 2.92 19.12 -9.70
C HIS A 35 1.79 18.22 -9.19
N GLU A 36 1.93 16.91 -9.40
CA GLU A 36 1.03 15.90 -8.86
C GLU A 36 1.21 15.74 -7.34
N PRO A 37 0.19 15.25 -6.61
CA PRO A 37 0.30 15.04 -5.17
C PRO A 37 1.41 14.03 -4.84
N LEU A 38 2.21 14.33 -3.80
CA LEU A 38 3.22 13.42 -3.29
C LEU A 38 2.55 12.37 -2.41
N VAL A 39 2.34 11.19 -2.97
CA VAL A 39 1.71 10.05 -2.31
C VAL A 39 2.41 8.78 -2.77
N ASP A 40 2.50 7.81 -1.87
CA ASP A 40 3.14 6.52 -2.12
C ASP A 40 2.13 5.41 -1.82
N VAL A 41 2.22 4.32 -2.59
CA VAL A 41 1.35 3.14 -2.50
C VAL A 41 2.26 1.91 -2.49
N THR A 42 2.15 1.07 -1.46
CA THR A 42 3.15 0.04 -1.18
C THR A 42 2.70 -1.38 -1.47
N TRP A 43 1.39 -1.61 -1.65
CA TRP A 43 0.81 -2.93 -1.87
C TRP A 43 1.48 -3.71 -3.00
N GLY A 44 1.85 -3.06 -4.10
CA GLY A 44 2.45 -3.71 -5.27
C GLY A 44 3.86 -4.29 -5.03
N ARG A 45 4.57 -3.82 -4.00
CA ARG A 45 5.86 -4.37 -3.57
C ARG A 45 5.68 -5.57 -2.62
N ASP A 46 4.59 -5.54 -1.86
CA ASP A 46 4.41 -6.33 -0.65
C ASP A 46 3.55 -7.58 -0.87
N VAL A 47 2.68 -7.57 -1.87
CA VAL A 47 1.77 -8.69 -2.19
C VAL A 47 2.07 -9.27 -3.56
N ASP A 48 2.14 -10.60 -3.63
CA ASP A 48 2.25 -11.32 -4.89
C ASP A 48 0.90 -11.40 -5.59
N LEU A 49 0.86 -11.00 -6.87
CA LEU A 49 -0.35 -11.01 -7.67
C LEU A 49 -0.52 -12.34 -8.39
N ARG A 50 -1.76 -12.83 -8.39
CA ARG A 50 -2.16 -14.03 -9.12
C ARG A 50 -2.69 -13.61 -10.50
N SER A 51 -2.14 -14.17 -11.58
CA SER A 51 -2.45 -13.75 -12.96
C SER A 51 -3.48 -14.61 -13.69
N ASP A 52 -4.00 -15.65 -13.05
CA ASP A 52 -4.92 -16.64 -13.64
C ASP A 52 -6.40 -16.35 -13.34
N VAL A 53 -6.67 -15.36 -12.49
CA VAL A 53 -8.02 -14.93 -12.12
C VAL A 53 -8.45 -13.78 -13.04
N SER A 54 -9.70 -13.83 -13.50
CA SER A 54 -10.29 -12.81 -14.36
C SER A 54 -11.40 -12.05 -13.66
N ILE A 55 -11.83 -10.93 -14.26
CA ILE A 55 -12.98 -10.15 -13.77
C ILE A 55 -14.31 -10.93 -13.80
N ALA A 56 -14.36 -12.05 -14.53
CA ALA A 56 -15.54 -12.91 -14.59
C ALA A 56 -15.65 -13.86 -13.39
N ASP A 57 -14.58 -13.98 -12.59
CA ASP A 57 -14.53 -14.90 -11.46
C ASP A 57 -14.97 -14.20 -10.17
N GLU A 58 -15.89 -14.82 -9.44
CA GLU A 58 -16.42 -14.27 -8.18
C GLU A 58 -15.67 -14.78 -6.93
N ILE A 59 -14.94 -15.90 -7.06
CA ILE A 59 -14.25 -16.56 -5.95
C ILE A 59 -12.89 -17.10 -6.41
N SER A 60 -11.83 -16.68 -5.73
CA SER A 60 -10.51 -17.30 -5.81
C SER A 60 -10.37 -18.37 -4.73
N SER A 61 -9.73 -19.49 -5.04
CA SER A 61 -9.47 -20.52 -4.03
C SER A 61 -8.15 -21.23 -4.23
N PHE A 62 -7.61 -21.78 -3.14
CA PHE A 62 -6.44 -22.64 -3.12
C PHE A 62 -6.67 -23.84 -2.19
N SER A 63 -5.98 -24.95 -2.48
CA SER A 63 -6.08 -26.19 -1.73
C SER A 63 -4.89 -26.37 -0.79
N ASN A 64 -5.14 -26.72 0.46
CA ASN A 64 -4.12 -27.06 1.45
C ASN A 64 -4.15 -28.57 1.67
N ALA A 65 -3.03 -29.23 1.40
CA ALA A 65 -2.86 -30.65 1.72
C ALA A 65 -2.23 -30.80 3.11
N SER A 66 -2.81 -31.66 3.94
CA SER A 66 -2.20 -32.11 5.19
C SER A 66 -1.95 -33.61 5.12
N PHE A 67 -0.78 -34.03 5.60
CA PHE A 67 -0.39 -35.43 5.63
C PHE A 67 -0.34 -35.89 7.07
N ALA A 68 -1.03 -36.99 7.37
CA ALA A 68 -0.99 -37.61 8.68
C ALA A 68 -0.65 -39.10 8.51
N ALA A 69 0.24 -39.61 9.34
CA ALA A 69 0.51 -41.04 9.42
C ALA A 69 0.34 -41.48 10.87
N ALA A 70 -0.34 -42.61 11.07
CA ALA A 70 -0.41 -43.22 12.40
C ALA A 70 0.98 -43.73 12.78
N GLY A 71 1.45 -43.41 13.99
CA GLY A 71 2.61 -44.08 14.57
C GLY A 71 2.35 -45.58 14.63
N GLY A 72 3.38 -46.41 14.38
CA GLY A 72 3.28 -47.86 14.40
C GLY A 72 2.91 -48.44 15.79
N ALA A 73 3.50 -49.57 16.17
CA ALA A 73 3.25 -50.19 17.50
C ALA A 73 3.55 -49.26 18.72
N SER A 74 4.17 -48.10 18.49
CA SER A 74 4.28 -47.00 19.45
C SER A 74 3.56 -45.75 18.89
N PRO A 75 2.56 -45.18 19.61
CA PRO A 75 1.73 -44.06 19.13
C PRO A 75 2.48 -42.74 18.81
N GLN A 76 3.74 -42.61 19.21
CA GLN A 76 4.54 -41.38 19.06
C GLN A 76 5.90 -41.62 18.37
N GLY A 77 6.10 -42.79 17.77
CA GLY A 77 7.40 -43.22 17.23
C GLY A 77 7.45 -43.36 15.71
N LYS A 78 8.68 -43.46 15.17
CA LYS A 78 8.91 -43.89 13.79
C LYS A 78 8.35 -45.30 13.58
N SER A 79 7.74 -45.55 12.42
CA SER A 79 7.19 -46.87 12.06
C SER A 79 8.32 -47.85 11.73
N TRP A 80 8.82 -48.55 12.75
CA TRP A 80 9.81 -49.63 12.61
C TRP A 80 9.12 -50.95 12.24
N VAL A 81 9.65 -51.67 11.25
CA VAL A 81 9.16 -53.00 10.86
C VAL A 81 10.09 -54.08 11.42
N GLY A 82 9.53 -55.06 12.13
CA GLY A 82 10.24 -56.23 12.65
C GLY A 82 9.86 -57.52 11.92
N LYS A 83 10.63 -58.59 12.12
CA LYS A 83 10.44 -59.90 11.46
C LYS A 83 9.05 -60.53 11.67
N ASN A 84 8.32 -60.13 12.72
CA ASN A 84 6.99 -60.64 13.08
C ASN A 84 5.92 -59.52 13.13
N ALA A 85 6.10 -58.41 12.40
CA ALA A 85 5.15 -57.29 12.41
C ALA A 85 4.36 -57.23 11.08
N ASP A 86 3.07 -57.54 11.12
CA ASP A 86 2.21 -57.63 9.92
C ASP A 86 1.47 -56.32 9.57
N ALA A 87 1.54 -55.31 10.46
CA ALA A 87 0.80 -54.05 10.29
C ALA A 87 1.70 -52.95 9.74
N ILE A 88 1.64 -52.71 8.43
CA ILE A 88 2.23 -51.54 7.77
C ILE A 88 1.18 -50.42 7.76
N GLN A 89 1.46 -49.30 8.41
CA GLN A 89 0.55 -48.16 8.46
C GLN A 89 0.66 -47.31 7.18
N GLY A 90 -0.50 -46.97 6.59
CA GLY A 90 -0.58 -46.07 5.44
C GLY A 90 -0.52 -44.60 5.83
N ILE A 91 -0.22 -43.75 4.85
CA ILE A 91 -0.34 -42.29 5.00
C ILE A 91 -1.76 -41.86 4.63
N ALA A 92 -2.38 -41.08 5.50
CA ALA A 92 -3.64 -40.39 5.23
C ALA A 92 -3.34 -39.00 4.66
N LEU A 93 -4.13 -38.61 3.67
CA LEU A 93 -4.09 -37.31 3.02
C LEU A 93 -5.46 -36.65 3.18
N ASP A 94 -5.47 -35.44 3.72
CA ASP A 94 -6.65 -34.56 3.71
C ASP A 94 -6.36 -33.30 2.89
N ILE A 95 -7.30 -32.90 2.05
CA ILE A 95 -7.18 -31.73 1.18
C ILE A 95 -8.35 -30.78 1.47
N GLY A 96 -8.06 -29.70 2.18
CA GLY A 96 -9.01 -28.63 2.47
C GLY A 96 -8.99 -27.57 1.36
N LYS A 97 -10.16 -26.98 1.06
CA LYS A 97 -10.27 -25.82 0.15
C LYS A 97 -10.44 -24.54 0.95
N THR A 98 -9.60 -23.54 0.67
CA THR A 98 -9.75 -22.17 1.18
C THR A 98 -10.26 -21.26 0.07
N ALA A 99 -11.44 -20.68 0.24
CA ALA A 99 -12.06 -19.77 -0.73
C ALA A 99 -12.00 -18.31 -0.23
N GLN A 100 -11.77 -17.38 -1.15
CA GLN A 100 -11.74 -15.94 -0.92
C GLN A 100 -12.60 -15.24 -1.98
N PRO A 101 -13.57 -14.39 -1.56
CA PRO A 101 -14.42 -13.66 -2.49
C PRO A 101 -13.62 -12.59 -3.25
N LEU A 102 -13.96 -12.37 -4.52
CA LEU A 102 -13.40 -11.31 -5.35
C LEU A 102 -14.41 -10.18 -5.48
N THR A 103 -14.05 -8.99 -5.01
CA THR A 103 -14.91 -7.81 -5.03
C THR A 103 -14.54 -6.90 -6.20
N LEU A 104 -15.56 -6.44 -6.93
CA LEU A 104 -15.36 -5.51 -8.03
C LEU A 104 -15.24 -4.08 -7.50
N TRP A 105 -14.21 -3.36 -7.97
CA TRP A 105 -14.02 -1.94 -7.70
C TRP A 105 -14.38 -1.13 -8.95
N ALA A 106 -15.15 -0.05 -8.77
CA ALA A 106 -15.56 0.81 -9.88
C ALA A 106 -15.59 2.28 -9.43
N ASN A 107 -15.09 3.17 -10.30
CA ASN A 107 -15.23 4.61 -10.18
C ASN A 107 -15.37 5.22 -11.58
N GLN A 108 -16.03 6.37 -11.68
CA GLN A 108 -16.29 7.05 -12.94
C GLN A 108 -15.59 8.40 -13.01
N ILE A 109 -15.14 8.79 -14.20
CA ILE A 109 -14.67 10.14 -14.51
C ILE A 109 -15.72 10.83 -15.37
N GLY A 110 -15.99 12.10 -15.08
CA GLY A 110 -16.84 12.96 -15.89
C GLY A 110 -16.27 14.37 -16.00
N TRP A 111 -16.57 15.03 -17.11
CA TRP A 111 -16.24 16.43 -17.37
C TRP A 111 -17.40 17.13 -18.05
N THR A 112 -17.44 18.45 -17.92
CA THR A 112 -18.41 19.29 -18.61
C THR A 112 -17.77 20.04 -19.77
N ILE A 113 -18.55 20.41 -20.79
CA ILE A 113 -18.02 21.15 -21.96
C ILE A 113 -17.40 22.50 -21.56
N PRO A 114 -18.00 23.33 -20.69
CA PRO A 114 -17.40 24.59 -20.29
C PRO A 114 -16.07 24.43 -19.53
N GLU A 115 -15.92 23.35 -18.76
CA GLU A 115 -14.68 22.99 -18.07
C GLU A 115 -13.58 22.59 -19.06
N LEU A 116 -13.93 21.84 -20.11
CA LEU A 116 -12.98 21.45 -21.14
C LEU A 116 -12.52 22.66 -21.96
N GLU A 117 -13.43 23.58 -22.29
CA GLU A 117 -13.08 24.82 -23.00
C GLU A 117 -12.20 25.76 -22.17
N SER A 118 -12.47 25.91 -20.87
CA SER A 118 -11.60 26.68 -19.97
C SER A 118 -10.23 26.01 -19.74
N ALA A 119 -10.20 24.67 -19.69
CA ALA A 119 -8.98 23.89 -19.64
C ALA A 119 -8.12 24.07 -20.90
N ARG A 120 -8.75 24.09 -22.08
CA ARG A 120 -8.08 24.38 -23.36
C ARG A 120 -7.49 25.79 -23.40
N GLN A 121 -8.22 26.79 -22.92
CA GLN A 121 -7.73 28.17 -22.85
C GLN A 121 -6.57 28.34 -21.87
N SER A 122 -6.59 27.62 -20.75
CA SER A 122 -5.52 27.64 -19.74
C SER A 122 -4.35 26.70 -20.05
N GLY A 123 -4.42 25.93 -21.16
CA GLY A 123 -3.39 24.96 -21.54
C GLY A 123 -3.25 23.77 -20.59
N ARG A 124 -4.26 23.51 -19.73
CA ARG A 124 -4.20 22.45 -18.71
C ARG A 124 -4.91 21.19 -19.20
N PRO A 125 -4.26 20.01 -19.20
CA PRO A 125 -4.91 18.76 -19.60
C PRO A 125 -5.78 18.21 -18.45
N VAL A 126 -6.98 18.77 -18.26
CA VAL A 126 -7.89 18.39 -17.17
C VAL A 126 -8.33 16.91 -17.24
N ASP A 127 -8.49 16.37 -18.45
CA ASP A 127 -8.84 14.95 -18.64
C ASP A 127 -7.74 14.00 -18.14
N ALA A 128 -6.49 14.27 -18.55
CA ALA A 128 -5.34 13.48 -18.09
C ALA A 128 -5.15 13.55 -16.56
N LEU A 129 -5.41 14.72 -15.96
CA LEU A 129 -5.31 14.89 -14.51
C LEU A 129 -6.41 14.12 -13.76
N LYS A 130 -7.65 14.12 -14.27
CA LYS A 130 -8.73 13.33 -13.69
C LYS A 130 -8.45 11.83 -13.82
N HIS A 131 -7.88 11.40 -14.93
CA HIS A 131 -7.45 10.02 -15.12
C HIS A 131 -6.30 9.61 -14.18
N SER A 132 -5.28 10.45 -14.04
CA SER A 132 -4.18 10.24 -13.06
C SER A 132 -4.74 10.13 -11.64
N GLY A 133 -5.67 11.02 -11.27
CA GLY A 133 -6.38 10.94 -9.99
C GLY A 133 -7.20 9.67 -9.78
N LEU A 134 -7.84 9.13 -10.83
CA LEU A 134 -8.57 7.87 -10.77
C LEU A 134 -7.63 6.68 -10.52
N ILE A 135 -6.51 6.62 -11.26
CA ILE A 135 -5.50 5.57 -11.06
C ILE A 135 -4.95 5.65 -9.63
N LEU A 136 -4.66 6.86 -9.16
CA LEU A 136 -4.15 7.05 -7.82
C LEU A 136 -5.15 6.57 -6.76
N LYS A 137 -6.42 6.93 -6.90
CA LYS A 137 -7.48 6.47 -6.01
C LYS A 137 -7.60 4.94 -6.02
N HIS A 138 -7.55 4.32 -7.20
CA HIS A 138 -7.55 2.85 -7.30
C HIS A 138 -6.42 2.22 -6.51
N ASN A 139 -5.21 2.77 -6.63
CA ASN A 139 -4.06 2.27 -5.91
C ASN A 139 -4.16 2.49 -4.39
N MET A 140 -4.73 3.62 -3.93
CA MET A 140 -4.95 3.89 -2.51
C MET A 140 -5.99 2.95 -1.90
N ASP A 141 -7.13 2.78 -2.57
CA ASP A 141 -8.19 1.87 -2.11
C ASP A 141 -7.68 0.42 -2.09
N THR A 142 -6.83 0.04 -3.04
CA THR A 142 -6.17 -1.28 -3.07
C THR A 142 -5.18 -1.45 -1.92
N ASP A 143 -4.42 -0.40 -1.58
CA ASP A 143 -3.48 -0.41 -0.46
C ASP A 143 -4.21 -0.62 0.88
N GLU A 144 -5.29 0.14 1.11
CA GLU A 144 -6.14 -0.01 2.29
C GLU A 144 -6.72 -1.43 2.38
N GLN A 145 -7.23 -1.95 1.26
CA GLN A 145 -7.79 -3.30 1.19
C GLN A 145 -6.76 -4.40 1.53
N VAL A 146 -5.49 -4.20 1.17
CA VAL A 146 -4.42 -5.18 1.45
C VAL A 146 -4.04 -5.17 2.93
N TYR A 147 -3.86 -4.01 3.55
CA TYR A 147 -3.35 -3.95 4.93
C TYR A 147 -4.44 -4.06 5.98
N ILE A 148 -5.59 -3.40 5.79
CA ILE A 148 -6.69 -3.35 6.75
C ILE A 148 -7.86 -4.20 6.25
N GLY A 149 -8.13 -4.17 4.96
CA GLY A 149 -9.33 -4.79 4.40
C GLY A 149 -10.55 -3.90 4.56
N ASP A 150 -11.74 -4.52 4.56
CA ASP A 150 -13.02 -3.83 4.63
C ASP A 150 -13.96 -4.56 5.61
N GLU A 151 -14.34 -3.87 6.69
CA GLU A 151 -15.26 -4.37 7.71
C GLU A 151 -16.70 -4.55 7.17
N VAL A 152 -17.11 -3.77 6.17
CA VAL A 152 -18.46 -3.80 5.59
C VAL A 152 -18.66 -5.08 4.79
N ILE A 153 -17.64 -5.47 4.02
CA ILE A 153 -17.66 -6.71 3.22
C ILE A 153 -17.15 -7.91 4.05
N GLY A 154 -16.56 -7.65 5.23
CA GLY A 154 -16.03 -8.68 6.12
C GLY A 154 -14.73 -9.30 5.60
N VAL A 155 -13.97 -8.56 4.80
CA VAL A 155 -12.66 -9.00 4.27
C VAL A 155 -11.58 -8.45 5.18
N GLN A 156 -10.80 -9.34 5.79
CA GLN A 156 -9.64 -8.97 6.61
C GLN A 156 -8.41 -8.72 5.73
N GLY A 157 -7.60 -7.72 6.09
CA GLY A 157 -6.27 -7.45 5.54
C GLY A 157 -5.14 -8.06 6.37
N LEU A 158 -3.90 -7.75 6.01
CA LEU A 158 -2.70 -8.32 6.64
C LEU A 158 -2.58 -8.02 8.14
N LEU A 159 -3.04 -6.85 8.60
CA LEU A 159 -2.84 -6.38 9.97
C LEU A 159 -3.93 -6.85 10.94
N ASN A 160 -5.08 -7.30 10.44
CA ASN A 160 -6.21 -7.74 11.26
C ASN A 160 -6.65 -9.20 11.00
N SER A 161 -5.99 -9.91 10.09
CA SER A 161 -6.37 -11.29 9.80
C SER A 161 -5.93 -12.26 10.91
N ASP A 162 -6.87 -13.11 11.35
CA ASP A 162 -6.62 -14.18 12.33
C ASP A 162 -5.66 -15.26 11.79
N LYS A 163 -5.44 -15.28 10.48
CA LYS A 163 -4.51 -16.20 9.81
C LYS A 163 -3.05 -15.75 9.92
N VAL A 164 -2.81 -14.51 10.33
CA VAL A 164 -1.48 -13.93 10.50
C VAL A 164 -1.15 -13.92 12.00
N GLY A 165 -0.01 -14.49 12.37
CA GLY A 165 0.45 -14.48 13.75
C GLY A 165 0.81 -13.07 14.20
N ALA A 166 0.01 -12.50 15.10
CA ALA A 166 0.31 -11.21 15.73
C ALA A 166 1.11 -11.41 17.02
N THR A 167 2.07 -10.53 17.30
CA THR A 167 2.76 -10.49 18.58
C THR A 167 2.88 -9.04 19.05
N ASN A 168 2.55 -8.81 20.33
CA ASN A 168 2.63 -7.48 20.92
C ASN A 168 4.07 -7.17 21.34
N VAL A 169 4.53 -5.99 20.99
CA VAL A 169 5.79 -5.43 21.53
C VAL A 169 5.55 -4.93 22.96
N ASN A 170 6.55 -5.12 23.83
CA ASN A 170 6.43 -4.73 25.23
C ASN A 170 6.44 -3.20 25.44
N LYS A 171 7.13 -2.48 24.55
CA LYS A 171 7.23 -1.02 24.57
C LYS A 171 7.11 -0.48 23.15
N SER A 172 6.54 0.71 23.02
CA SER A 172 6.62 1.46 21.77
C SER A 172 8.09 1.74 21.42
N TRP A 173 8.46 1.52 20.16
CA TRP A 173 9.82 1.77 19.66
C TRP A 173 10.29 3.23 19.84
N LYS A 174 9.37 4.18 20.08
CA LYS A 174 9.69 5.56 20.46
C LYS A 174 10.43 5.67 21.80
N LEU A 175 10.11 4.78 22.73
CA LEU A 175 10.65 4.77 24.10
C LEU A 175 11.59 3.59 24.35
N ALA A 176 11.69 2.67 23.40
CA ALA A 176 12.50 1.47 23.52
C ALA A 176 14.01 1.77 23.42
N THR A 177 14.82 0.90 24.00
CA THR A 177 16.27 0.86 23.76
C THR A 177 16.59 0.12 22.46
N ALA A 178 17.81 0.29 21.94
CA ALA A 178 18.27 -0.43 20.75
C ALA A 178 18.20 -1.96 20.95
N ASP A 179 18.57 -2.45 22.14
CA ASP A 179 18.50 -3.88 22.47
C ASP A 179 17.05 -4.40 22.52
N GLU A 180 16.11 -3.60 23.04
CA GLU A 180 14.69 -3.95 23.05
C GLU A 180 14.13 -4.03 21.61
N MET A 181 14.51 -3.10 20.72
CA MET A 181 14.12 -3.16 19.31
C MET A 181 14.69 -4.38 18.59
N LEU A 182 15.96 -4.73 18.85
CA LEU A 182 16.58 -5.93 18.28
C LEU A 182 15.91 -7.21 18.80
N ALA A 183 15.54 -7.25 20.08
CA ALA A 183 14.81 -8.38 20.66
C ALA A 183 13.44 -8.55 20.01
N ASP A 184 12.70 -7.46 19.75
CA ASP A 184 11.41 -7.50 19.07
C ASP A 184 11.54 -8.08 17.64
N VAL A 185 12.53 -7.63 16.86
CA VAL A 185 12.78 -8.14 15.50
C VAL A 185 13.16 -9.63 15.52
N ASN A 186 14.04 -10.03 16.42
CA ASN A 186 14.45 -11.44 16.56
C ASN A 186 13.28 -12.34 16.99
N MET A 187 12.39 -11.84 17.85
CA MET A 187 11.19 -12.55 18.26
C MET A 187 10.26 -12.80 17.06
N ILE A 188 10.03 -11.79 16.22
CA ILE A 188 9.21 -11.94 15.00
C ILE A 188 9.84 -12.98 14.06
N LEU A 189 11.15 -12.90 13.85
CA LEU A 189 11.87 -13.84 12.98
C LEU A 189 11.75 -15.28 13.50
N TYR A 190 11.96 -15.48 14.81
CA TYR A 190 11.84 -16.80 15.42
C TYR A 190 10.41 -17.36 15.36
N ASN A 191 9.40 -16.51 15.60
CA ASN A 191 8.00 -16.92 15.48
C ASN A 191 7.65 -17.33 14.04
N ALA A 192 8.20 -16.65 13.04
CA ALA A 192 8.02 -17.03 11.64
C ALA A 192 8.72 -18.37 11.29
N TRP A 193 9.89 -18.64 11.89
CA TRP A 193 10.54 -19.95 11.80
C TRP A 193 9.68 -21.07 12.40
N ILE A 194 9.06 -20.85 13.57
CA ILE A 194 8.13 -21.82 14.17
C ILE A 194 6.92 -22.04 13.27
N ALA A 195 6.30 -20.96 12.78
CA ALA A 195 5.10 -21.03 11.95
C ALA A 195 5.34 -21.77 10.62
N SER A 196 6.54 -21.67 10.05
CA SER A 196 6.92 -22.41 8.84
C SER A 196 7.36 -23.86 9.10
N GLY A 197 7.31 -24.34 10.36
CA GLY A 197 7.84 -25.66 10.72
C GLY A 197 9.35 -25.77 10.48
N PHE A 198 10.05 -24.64 10.56
CA PHE A 198 11.45 -24.47 10.20
C PHE A 198 11.83 -24.84 8.76
N ALA A 199 10.86 -24.81 7.84
CA ALA A 199 11.10 -25.12 6.43
C ALA A 199 11.52 -23.89 5.62
N VAL A 200 11.14 -22.67 6.02
CA VAL A 200 11.32 -21.44 5.24
C VAL A 200 11.87 -20.32 6.11
N CYS A 201 12.96 -19.70 5.66
CA CYS A 201 13.50 -18.48 6.27
C CYS A 201 12.71 -17.25 5.78
N PRO A 202 12.26 -16.35 6.68
CA PRO A 202 11.64 -15.09 6.28
C PRO A 202 12.59 -14.23 5.44
N SER A 203 12.12 -13.74 4.29
CA SER A 203 12.95 -12.99 3.34
C SER A 203 12.74 -11.47 3.36
N LYS A 204 11.61 -11.00 3.89
CA LYS A 204 11.21 -9.58 3.89
C LYS A 204 10.67 -9.19 5.26
N LEU A 205 11.09 -8.02 5.77
CA LEU A 205 10.51 -7.34 6.93
C LEU A 205 10.02 -5.97 6.48
N LEU A 206 8.73 -5.72 6.67
CA LEU A 206 8.10 -4.45 6.31
C LEU A 206 8.02 -3.55 7.55
N LEU A 207 8.46 -2.30 7.42
CA LEU A 207 8.47 -1.32 8.49
C LEU A 207 7.81 -0.02 8.03
N PRO A 208 6.95 0.60 8.85
CA PRO A 208 6.44 1.92 8.52
C PRO A 208 7.57 2.98 8.63
N PRO A 209 7.46 4.12 7.92
CA PRO A 209 8.53 5.12 7.83
C PRO A 209 8.98 5.67 9.19
N GLU A 210 8.07 5.79 10.15
CA GLU A 210 8.39 6.28 11.50
C GLU A 210 9.33 5.33 12.24
N GLN A 211 9.02 4.03 12.24
CA GLN A 211 9.85 2.99 12.86
C GLN A 211 11.17 2.82 12.11
N PHE A 212 11.16 2.94 10.78
CA PHE A 212 12.37 2.91 9.97
C PHE A 212 13.32 4.06 10.35
N GLY A 213 12.78 5.29 10.49
CA GLY A 213 13.55 6.44 10.94
C GLY A 213 14.17 6.26 12.33
N LEU A 214 13.44 5.63 13.26
CA LEU A 214 13.97 5.30 14.59
C LEU A 214 15.10 4.27 14.53
N ALA A 215 14.98 3.24 13.70
CA ALA A 215 16.02 2.23 13.52
C ALA A 215 17.32 2.81 12.94
N VAL A 216 17.22 3.76 11.99
CA VAL A 216 18.38 4.44 11.40
C VAL A 216 19.05 5.39 12.41
N THR A 217 18.27 6.12 13.19
CA THR A 217 18.81 7.19 14.05
C THR A 217 19.34 6.68 15.39
N ARG A 218 18.84 5.55 15.89
CA ARG A 218 19.27 4.97 17.15
C ARG A 218 20.61 4.24 16.99
N LYS A 219 21.59 4.59 17.81
CA LYS A 219 22.86 3.87 17.89
C LYS A 219 22.69 2.55 18.65
N VAL A 220 23.35 1.50 18.18
CA VAL A 220 23.33 0.16 18.83
C VAL A 220 23.98 0.20 20.20
N SER A 221 25.02 1.01 20.39
CA SER A 221 25.59 1.32 21.71
C SER A 221 26.26 2.68 21.72
N GLU A 222 26.55 3.22 22.91
CA GLU A 222 27.28 4.49 23.06
C GLU A 222 28.72 4.40 22.54
N ALA A 223 29.31 3.19 22.52
CA ALA A 223 30.65 2.92 21.99
C ALA A 223 30.65 2.54 20.50
N GLY A 224 29.48 2.21 19.93
CA GLY A 224 29.31 1.83 18.54
C GLY A 224 28.83 3.00 17.68
N ASN A 225 29.45 3.20 16.52
CA ASN A 225 29.04 4.22 15.54
C ASN A 225 28.06 3.70 14.48
N ILE A 226 27.48 2.52 14.67
CA ILE A 226 26.58 1.87 13.71
C ILE A 226 25.13 1.98 14.22
N SER A 227 24.21 2.25 13.29
CA SER A 227 22.76 2.24 13.51
C SER A 227 22.25 0.84 13.83
N VAL A 228 21.01 0.74 14.31
CA VAL A 228 20.33 -0.56 14.51
C VAL A 228 20.11 -1.30 13.18
N LEU A 229 20.06 -0.56 12.06
CA LEU A 229 20.11 -1.07 10.69
C LEU A 229 21.54 -1.44 10.25
#